data_AF-A0A7W0ZGJ3-F1
#
_entry.id   AF-A0A7W0ZGJ3-F1
#
_cell.length_a   1.000
_cell.length_b   1.000
_cell.length_c   1.000
_cell.angle_alpha   90.00
_cell.angle_beta   90.00
_cell.angle_gamma   90.00
#
_symmetry.space_group_name_H-M   'P 1'
#
loop_
_entity.id
_entity.type
_entity.pdbx_description
1 polymer ?
#
loop_
_entity_poly.entity_id
_entity_poly.type
_entity_poly.pdbx_seq_one_letter_code
_entity_poly.pdbx_strand_id
1 'polypeptide(L)'
;MTNLALAARPLEFFFAQYRRVWRGTAVSSVVTPVIYLLALGVGLGVFADRFANLPQGVSYLEFVAPGLLAATAMQLASFEASWPVLSAIKWSRQYHAMLATPLRVGDVLLGHQAFI
;
A
#
# COMPACT_ATOMS: atom_id res chain seq x y z
N MET A 1 -33.13 1.16 4.44
CA MET A 1 -31.78 1.77 4.33
C MET A 1 -31.01 0.93 3.33
N THR A 2 -30.52 1.51 2.24
CA THR A 2 -29.85 0.81 1.13
C THR A 2 -28.48 0.25 1.56
N ASN A 3 -28.12 -0.95 1.11
CA ASN A 3 -26.88 -1.66 1.50
C ASN A 3 -25.60 -0.79 1.36
N LEU A 4 -25.55 0.10 0.37
CA LEU A 4 -24.40 1.00 0.15
C LEU A 4 -24.17 2.00 1.30
N ALA A 5 -25.25 2.46 1.96
CA ALA A 5 -25.14 3.42 3.06
C ALA A 5 -24.52 2.80 4.33
N LEU A 6 -24.66 1.48 4.50
CA LEU A 6 -24.04 0.76 5.62
C LEU A 6 -22.55 0.53 5.36
N ALA A 7 -22.17 0.18 4.13
CA ALA A 7 -20.76 0.03 3.72
C ALA A 7 -19.96 1.35 3.76
N ALA A 8 -20.60 2.50 3.66
CA ALA A 8 -19.95 3.80 3.80
C ALA A 8 -19.43 4.09 5.21
N ARG A 9 -20.06 3.54 6.26
CA ARG A 9 -19.71 3.86 7.66
C ARG A 9 -18.33 3.32 8.07
N PRO A 10 -17.95 2.06 7.74
CA PRO A 10 -16.59 1.59 7.95
C PRO A 10 -15.55 2.40 7.16
N LEU A 11 -15.86 2.80 5.92
CA LEU A 11 -14.98 3.64 5.11
C LEU A 11 -14.72 5.00 5.77
N GLU A 12 -15.79 5.68 6.22
CA GLU A 12 -15.68 6.95 6.96
C GLU A 12 -14.84 6.80 8.23
N PHE A 13 -15.00 5.68 8.95
CA PHE A 13 -14.20 5.39 10.13
C PHE A 13 -12.70 5.29 9.79
N PHE A 14 -12.33 4.53 8.75
CA PHE A 14 -10.93 4.37 8.36
C PHE A 14 -10.32 5.68 7.86
N PHE A 15 -11.07 6.46 7.07
CA PHE A 15 -10.65 7.79 6.65
C PHE A 15 -10.46 8.75 7.83
N ALA A 16 -11.39 8.77 8.79
CA ALA A 16 -11.30 9.60 9.97
C ALA A 16 -10.11 9.23 10.87
N GLN A 17 -9.80 7.93 10.95
CA GLN A 17 -8.60 7.42 11.61
C GLN A 17 -7.34 7.88 10.88
N TYR A 18 -7.28 7.69 9.56
CA TYR A 18 -6.12 8.07 8.74
C TYR A 18 -5.83 9.56 8.79
N ARG A 19 -6.87 10.41 8.85
CA ARG A 19 -6.72 11.87 8.99
C ARG A 19 -5.95 12.30 10.25
N ARG A 20 -5.76 11.42 11.24
CA ARG A 20 -4.92 11.71 12.42
C ARG A 20 -3.44 11.41 12.19
N VAL A 21 -3.12 10.52 11.26
CA VAL A 21 -1.76 9.99 11.04
C VAL A 21 -1.16 10.35 9.68
N TRP A 22 -1.96 10.88 8.74
CA TRP A 22 -1.54 11.15 7.35
C TRP A 22 -0.24 11.96 7.22
N ARG A 23 0.03 12.91 8.13
CA ARG A 23 1.24 13.74 8.08
C ARG A 23 2.50 12.90 8.32
N GLY A 24 2.44 12.02 9.32
CA GLY A 24 3.55 11.11 9.63
C GLY A 24 3.76 10.13 8.50
N THR A 25 2.68 9.53 8.00
CA THR A 25 2.73 8.59 6.87
C THR A 25 3.28 9.26 5.61
N ALA A 26 2.80 10.46 5.24
CA ALA A 26 3.27 11.19 4.07
C ALA A 26 4.77 11.49 4.14
N VAL A 27 5.28 11.88 5.31
CA VAL A 27 6.72 12.12 5.49
C VAL A 27 7.49 10.81 5.35
N SER A 28 7.10 9.74 6.05
CA SER A 28 7.81 8.45 5.97
C SER A 28 7.76 7.80 4.58
N SER A 29 6.64 7.93 3.88
CA SER A 29 6.43 7.39 2.53
C SER A 29 7.18 8.16 1.45
N VAL A 30 7.71 9.35 1.74
CA VAL A 30 8.54 10.13 0.81
C VAL A 30 10.01 10.04 1.18
N VAL A 31 10.34 10.21 2.46
CA VAL A 31 11.73 10.24 2.92
C VAL A 31 12.43 8.91 2.68
N THR A 32 11.80 7.79 3.05
CA THR A 32 12.43 6.47 2.89
C THR A 32 12.68 6.11 1.43
N PRO A 33 11.71 6.25 0.51
CA PRO A 33 11.95 5.96 -0.90
C PRO A 33 12.95 6.90 -1.56
N VAL A 34 12.95 8.20 -1.19
CA VAL A 34 13.94 9.14 -1.73
C VAL A 34 15.36 8.76 -1.30
N ILE A 35 15.56 8.44 -0.02
CA ILE A 35 16.87 7.96 0.47
C ILE A 35 17.27 6.67 -0.25
N TYR A 36 16.32 5.74 -0.45
CA TYR A 36 16.57 4.48 -1.15
C TYR A 36 16.95 4.71 -2.62
N LEU A 37 16.24 5.60 -3.32
CA LEU A 37 16.54 5.98 -4.70
C LEU A 37 17.87 6.73 -4.82
N LEU A 38 18.23 7.58 -3.86
CA LEU A 38 19.53 8.24 -3.82
C LEU A 38 20.65 7.19 -3.63
N ALA A 39 20.48 6.25 -2.71
CA ALA A 39 21.43 5.17 -2.49
C ALA A 39 21.56 4.26 -3.73
N LEU A 40 20.44 3.92 -4.38
CA LEU A 40 20.43 3.16 -5.62
C LEU A 40 21.04 3.93 -6.78
N GLY A 41 20.74 5.21 -6.95
CA GLY A 41 21.30 6.05 -8.01
C GLY A 41 22.81 6.20 -7.86
N VAL A 42 23.30 6.40 -6.63
CA VAL A 42 24.74 6.41 -6.33
C VAL A 42 25.39 5.04 -6.57
N GLY A 43 24.73 3.94 -6.18
CA GLY A 43 25.27 2.59 -6.32
C GLY A 43 25.22 2.02 -7.75
N LEU A 44 24.11 2.21 -8.46
CA LEU A 44 23.85 1.68 -9.80
C LEU A 44 24.34 2.60 -10.93
N GLY A 45 24.47 3.90 -10.69
CA GLY A 45 25.01 4.84 -11.68
C GLY A 45 26.42 4.46 -12.15
N VAL A 46 27.21 3.81 -11.29
CA VAL A 46 28.55 3.28 -11.60
C VAL A 46 28.52 2.08 -12.57
N PHE A 47 27.40 1.35 -12.61
CA PHE A 47 27.23 0.15 -13.44
C PHE A 47 26.41 0.40 -14.71
N ALA A 48 25.62 1.47 -14.77
CA ALA A 48 24.76 1.80 -15.90
C ALA A 48 25.54 1.92 -17.22
N ASP A 49 26.73 2.54 -17.20
CA ASP A 49 27.58 2.67 -18.39
C ASP A 49 28.18 1.33 -18.85
N ARG A 50 28.28 0.32 -17.98
CA ARG A 50 28.89 -0.98 -18.30
C ARG A 50 27.93 -1.97 -18.96
N PHE A 51 26.63 -1.76 -18.83
CA PHE A 51 25.58 -2.68 -19.33
C PHE A 51 24.64 -2.01 -20.34
N ALA A 52 25.06 -0.88 -20.95
CA ALA A 52 24.23 -0.06 -21.82
C ALA A 52 23.65 -0.80 -23.05
N ASN A 53 24.23 -1.93 -23.46
CA ASN A 53 23.80 -2.68 -24.64
C ASN A 53 23.43 -4.14 -24.27
N LEU A 54 22.15 -4.39 -24.03
CA LEU A 54 21.60 -5.75 -23.99
C LEU A 54 21.45 -6.31 -25.42
N PRO A 55 21.46 -7.65 -25.60
CA PRO A 55 21.12 -8.25 -26.88
C PRO A 55 19.72 -7.77 -27.30
N GLN A 56 19.54 -7.37 -28.57
CA GLN A 56 18.29 -6.86 -29.18
C GLN A 56 18.04 -5.33 -29.06
N GLY A 57 18.97 -4.55 -28.52
CA GLY A 57 18.88 -3.07 -28.57
C GLY A 57 17.91 -2.44 -27.55
N VAL A 58 17.43 -3.22 -26.58
CA VAL A 58 16.63 -2.73 -25.45
C VAL A 58 17.57 -2.24 -24.35
N SER A 59 17.28 -1.09 -23.73
CA SER A 59 18.09 -0.63 -22.61
C SER A 59 17.88 -1.51 -21.38
N TYR A 60 18.92 -1.68 -20.55
CA TYR A 60 18.80 -2.41 -19.28
C TYR A 60 17.67 -1.88 -18.39
N LEU A 61 17.41 -0.57 -18.44
CA LEU A 61 16.35 0.08 -17.69
C LEU A 61 14.96 -0.36 -18.16
N GLU A 62 14.71 -0.40 -19.47
CA GLU A 62 13.42 -0.85 -20.04
C GLU A 62 13.11 -2.31 -19.71
N PHE A 63 14.14 -3.15 -19.54
CA PHE A 63 13.99 -4.54 -19.11
C PHE A 63 13.70 -4.66 -17.61
N VAL A 64 14.43 -3.95 -16.76
CA VAL A 64 14.36 -4.13 -15.29
C VAL A 64 13.24 -3.32 -14.63
N ALA A 65 12.95 -2.11 -15.12
CA ALA A 65 11.94 -1.22 -14.54
C ALA A 65 10.56 -1.86 -14.34
N PRO A 66 9.94 -2.53 -15.35
CA PRO A 66 8.63 -3.15 -15.15
C PRO A 66 8.65 -4.31 -14.16
N GLY A 67 9.74 -5.10 -14.13
CA GLY A 67 9.91 -6.20 -13.17
C GLY A 67 10.01 -5.69 -11.73
N LEU A 68 10.79 -4.63 -11.51
CA LEU A 68 10.91 -4.00 -10.19
C LEU A 68 9.59 -3.37 -9.74
N LEU A 69 8.87 -2.71 -10.67
CA LEU A 69 7.56 -2.13 -10.39
C LEU A 69 6.54 -3.21 -10.01
N ALA A 70 6.49 -4.31 -10.75
CA ALA A 70 5.59 -5.42 -10.42
C ALA A 70 5.94 -6.06 -9.05
N ALA A 71 7.23 -6.31 -8.79
CA ALA A 71 7.67 -6.91 -7.54
C ALA A 71 7.34 -6.03 -6.31
N THR A 72 7.59 -4.73 -6.42
CA THR A 72 7.27 -3.75 -5.37
C THR A 72 5.77 -3.61 -5.16
N ALA A 73 4.97 -3.56 -6.24
CA ALA A 73 3.51 -3.53 -6.14
C ALA A 73 2.96 -4.79 -5.44
N MET A 74 3.43 -5.98 -5.83
CA MET A 74 3.05 -7.24 -5.18
C MET A 74 3.42 -7.28 -3.70
N GLN A 75 4.62 -6.80 -3.37
CA GLN A 75 5.07 -6.73 -1.99
C GLN A 75 4.14 -5.83 -1.16
N LEU A 76 3.93 -4.59 -1.60
CA LEU A 76 3.05 -3.64 -0.91
C LEU A 76 1.63 -4.17 -0.75
N ALA A 77 1.03 -4.69 -1.84
CA ALA A 77 -0.30 -5.26 -1.81
C ALA A 77 -0.42 -6.42 -0.80
N SER A 78 0.60 -7.29 -0.72
CA SER A 78 0.61 -8.40 0.23
C SER A 78 0.68 -7.93 1.68
N PHE A 79 1.48 -6.90 1.96
CA PHE A 79 1.60 -6.32 3.31
C PHE A 79 0.31 -5.62 3.75
N GLU A 80 -0.27 -4.78 2.88
CA GLU A 80 -1.50 -4.03 3.17
C GLU A 80 -2.75 -4.92 3.22
N ALA A 81 -2.78 -6.03 2.47
CA ALA A 81 -3.88 -7.00 2.57
C ALA A 81 -3.80 -7.89 3.81
N SER A 82 -2.64 -8.00 4.47
CA SER A 82 -2.42 -8.94 5.57
C SER A 82 -2.41 -8.27 6.94
N TRP A 83 -1.50 -7.32 7.16
CA TRP A 83 -1.22 -6.78 8.48
C TRP A 83 -2.32 -5.88 9.04
N PRO A 84 -2.89 -4.94 8.26
CA PRO A 84 -4.03 -4.14 8.70
C PRO A 84 -5.23 -5.00 9.10
N VAL A 85 -5.53 -6.05 8.33
CA VAL A 85 -6.62 -7.00 8.60
C VAL A 85 -6.36 -7.76 9.90
N LEU A 86 -5.15 -8.32 10.07
CA LEU A 86 -4.77 -9.01 11.31
C LEU A 86 -4.84 -8.06 12.51
N SER A 87 -4.44 -6.81 12.33
CA SER A 87 -4.48 -5.79 13.38
C SER A 87 -5.89 -5.44 13.81
N ALA A 88 -6.78 -5.24 12.84
CA ALA A 88 -8.21 -4.98 13.06
C ALA A 88 -8.92 -6.11 13.83
N ILE A 89 -8.40 -7.34 13.75
CA ILE A 89 -8.90 -8.50 14.50
C ILE A 89 -8.22 -8.60 15.87
N LYS A 90 -6.89 -8.69 15.91
CA LYS A 90 -6.16 -9.16 17.10
C LYS A 90 -5.86 -8.05 18.12
N TRP A 91 -5.36 -6.91 17.65
CA TRP A 91 -4.80 -5.87 18.54
C TRP A 91 -5.74 -4.69 18.73
N SER A 92 -6.16 -4.06 17.64
CA SER A 92 -7.03 -2.89 17.70
C SER A 92 -8.51 -3.27 17.88
N ARG A 93 -8.87 -4.53 17.58
CA ARG A 93 -10.21 -5.11 17.70
C ARG A 93 -11.30 -4.26 17.02
N GLN A 94 -10.94 -3.54 15.97
CA GLN A 94 -11.83 -2.65 15.22
C GLN A 94 -13.00 -3.41 14.60
N TYR A 95 -12.75 -4.59 14.03
CA TYR A 95 -13.84 -5.41 13.46
C TYR A 95 -14.81 -5.91 14.53
N HIS A 96 -14.32 -6.27 15.71
CA HIS A 96 -15.19 -6.64 16.83
C HIS A 96 -16.09 -5.47 17.25
N ALA A 97 -15.55 -4.26 17.32
CA ALA A 97 -16.33 -3.06 17.63
C ALA A 97 -17.37 -2.74 16.54
N MET A 98 -17.01 -2.86 15.26
CA MET A 98 -17.93 -2.63 14.14
C MET A 98 -19.08 -3.63 14.11
N LEU A 99 -18.79 -4.92 14.35
CA LEU A 99 -19.79 -6.00 14.36
C LEU A 99 -20.70 -5.97 15.60
N ALA A 100 -20.37 -5.18 16.63
CA ALA A 100 -21.28 -4.91 17.75
C ALA A 100 -22.38 -3.89 17.38
N THR A 101 -22.27 -3.25 16.22
CA THR A 101 -23.28 -2.34 15.65
C THR A 101 -24.11 -3.12 14.60
N PRO A 102 -25.21 -2.57 14.03
CA PRO A 102 -26.03 -3.29 13.05
C PRO A 102 -25.37 -3.47 11.66
N LEU A 103 -24.04 -3.40 11.58
CA LEU A 103 -23.25 -3.67 10.37
C LEU A 103 -23.11 -5.17 10.13
N ARG A 104 -23.19 -5.58 8.87
CA ARG A 104 -22.90 -6.96 8.46
C ARG A 104 -21.43 -7.11 8.09
N VAL A 105 -20.95 -8.35 8.08
CA VAL A 105 -19.58 -8.68 7.64
C VAL A 105 -19.28 -8.14 6.24
N GLY A 106 -20.24 -8.23 5.32
CA GLY A 106 -20.09 -7.69 3.95
C GLY A 106 -19.91 -6.17 3.92
N ASP A 107 -20.56 -5.42 4.82
CA ASP A 107 -20.42 -3.96 4.89
C ASP A 107 -19.03 -3.56 5.39
N VAL A 108 -18.52 -4.28 6.39
CA VAL A 108 -17.16 -4.09 6.94
C VAL A 108 -16.11 -4.44 5.90
N LEU A 109 -16.29 -5.56 5.18
CA LEU A 109 -15.38 -5.99 4.11
C LEU A 109 -15.30 -4.93 3.00
N LEU A 110 -16.45 -4.50 2.48
CA LEU A 110 -16.48 -3.51 1.40
C LEU A 110 -15.90 -2.16 1.84
N GLY A 111 -16.21 -1.70 3.04
CA GLY A 111 -15.68 -0.44 3.56
C GLY A 111 -14.18 -0.48 3.87
N HIS A 112 -13.63 -1.62 4.28
CA HIS A 112 -12.19 -1.80 4.46
C HIS A 112 -11.47 -1.91 3.11
N GLN A 113 -12.02 -2.69 2.18
CA GLN A 113 -11.42 -2.89 0.85
C GLN A 113 -11.45 -1.62 0.00
N ALA A 114 -12.42 -0.73 0.19
CA ALA A 114 -12.48 0.56 -0.48
C ALA A 114 -11.50 1.60 0.09
N PHE A 115 -10.94 1.35 1.28
CA PHE A 115 -9.97 2.24 1.92
C PHE A 115 -8.52 1.90 1.54
N ILE A 116 -8.21 0.61 1.33
CA ILE A 116 -6.91 0.11 0.86
C ILE A 116 -6.77 0.38 -0.64
#